data_AF-A0A1J4Z5I9-F1
#
_entry.id   AF-A0A1J4Z5I9-F1
#
_cell.length_a   1.000
_cell.length_b   1.000
_cell.length_c   1.000
_cell.angle_alpha   90.00
_cell.angle_beta   90.00
_cell.angle_gamma   90.00
#
_symmetry.space_group_name_H-M   'P 1'
#
loop_
_entity.id
_entity.type
_entity.pdbx_description
1 polymer ?
#
loop_
_entity_poly.entity_id
_entity_poly.type
_entity_poly.pdbx_seq_one_letter_code
_entity_poly.pdbx_strand_id
1 'polypeptide(L)'
;MNDPEYSRRFGGLSKWCENKNNYQIQDVYKKISDAAYAITKNAIERPNKEEIKAKLAAATYYIDDNLLSLARQYPGTDFYLVFPPYSRAKFSIWYQDRISDAEVHLGVVRYLVEESMELNNIHIYGFENEAFLDDVANYKDMDHFGPGINSYLLESIAANRNRIFYGNLDDYLKIARENGERYDLVQLSDRLGSCINADKN
;
A
#
# COMPACT_ATOMS: atom_id res chain seq x y z
N MET A 1 -3.26 19.02 -13.95
CA MET A 1 -4.00 18.32 -12.88
C MET A 1 -5.13 19.20 -12.34
N ASN A 2 -6.01 19.72 -13.20
CA ASN A 2 -7.12 20.61 -12.80
C ASN A 2 -8.46 20.01 -13.20
N ASP A 3 -8.63 18.69 -13.09
CA ASP A 3 -9.96 18.11 -13.17
C ASP A 3 -10.62 18.31 -11.79
N PRO A 4 -11.69 19.14 -11.70
CA PRO A 4 -12.36 19.41 -10.45
C PRO A 4 -12.93 18.14 -9.81
N GLU A 5 -13.25 17.10 -10.60
CA GLU A 5 -13.81 15.85 -10.08
C GLU A 5 -12.76 15.05 -9.28
N TYR A 6 -11.52 15.02 -9.74
CA TYR A 6 -10.45 14.27 -9.08
C TYR A 6 -10.07 14.89 -7.73
N SER A 7 -10.02 16.22 -7.65
CA SER A 7 -9.59 16.91 -6.43
C SER A 7 -10.63 16.89 -5.32
N ARG A 8 -11.92 16.73 -5.67
CA ARG A 8 -13.06 16.76 -4.72
C ARG A 8 -13.05 15.67 -3.66
N ARG A 9 -12.29 14.59 -3.87
CA ARG A 9 -12.25 13.43 -2.96
C ARG A 9 -11.07 13.45 -1.98
N PHE A 10 -10.08 14.31 -2.17
CA PHE A 10 -9.07 14.56 -1.14
C PHE A 10 -9.67 15.38 -0.01
N GLY A 11 -9.23 15.16 1.23
CA GLY A 11 -9.81 15.79 2.44
C GLY A 11 -10.61 14.84 3.33
N GLY A 12 -10.49 13.53 3.07
CA GLY A 12 -10.79 12.48 4.03
C GLY A 12 -12.25 12.10 4.03
N LEU A 13 -12.73 11.57 5.16
CA LEU A 13 -14.06 10.98 5.24
C LEU A 13 -15.18 11.93 4.82
N SER A 14 -15.14 13.21 5.20
CA SER A 14 -16.15 14.19 4.76
C SER A 14 -16.23 14.25 3.24
N LYS A 15 -15.08 14.25 2.57
CA LYS A 15 -15.00 14.35 1.10
C LYS A 15 -15.36 13.05 0.42
N TRP A 16 -15.04 11.90 1.02
CA TRP A 16 -15.54 10.62 0.53
C TRP A 16 -17.08 10.56 0.66
N CYS A 17 -17.65 10.98 1.80
CA CYS A 17 -19.09 11.03 2.02
C CYS A 17 -19.82 11.98 1.05
N GLU A 18 -19.31 13.19 0.82
CA GLU A 18 -19.84 14.15 -0.16
C GLU A 18 -19.88 13.55 -1.57
N ASN A 19 -18.93 12.67 -1.89
CA ASN A 19 -18.79 12.00 -3.18
C ASN A 19 -19.27 10.54 -3.14
N LYS A 20 -20.20 10.20 -2.24
CA LYS A 20 -20.67 8.82 -2.05
C LYS A 20 -21.13 8.13 -3.34
N ASN A 21 -21.69 8.86 -4.31
CA ASN A 21 -22.15 8.27 -5.57
C ASN A 21 -21.03 8.05 -6.61
N ASN A 22 -19.80 8.49 -6.33
CA ASN A 22 -18.66 8.24 -7.20
C ASN A 22 -18.26 6.76 -7.14
N TYR A 23 -18.01 6.15 -8.31
CA TYR A 23 -17.73 4.72 -8.42
C TYR A 23 -16.48 4.28 -7.63
N GLN A 24 -15.45 5.14 -7.53
CA GLN A 24 -14.25 4.83 -6.76
C GLN A 24 -14.53 4.88 -5.25
N ILE A 25 -15.39 5.79 -4.79
CA ILE A 25 -15.79 5.84 -3.38
C ILE A 25 -16.67 4.63 -3.02
N GLN A 26 -17.57 4.23 -3.92
CA GLN A 26 -18.35 2.99 -3.75
C GLN A 26 -17.43 1.76 -3.68
N ASP A 27 -16.41 1.68 -4.54
CA ASP A 27 -15.41 0.61 -4.50
C ASP A 27 -14.58 0.62 -3.21
N VAL A 28 -14.13 1.80 -2.76
CA VAL A 28 -13.44 1.96 -1.47
C VAL A 28 -14.31 1.45 -0.33
N TYR A 29 -15.57 1.90 -0.26
CA TYR A 29 -16.50 1.45 0.77
C TYR A 29 -16.71 -0.05 0.73
N LYS A 30 -16.97 -0.61 -0.46
CA LYS A 30 -17.16 -2.06 -0.63
C LYS A 30 -15.95 -2.84 -0.10
N LYS A 31 -14.74 -2.47 -0.50
CA LYS A 31 -13.50 -3.16 -0.08
C LYS A 31 -13.30 -3.08 1.44
N ILE A 32 -13.49 -1.90 2.02
CA ILE A 32 -13.36 -1.70 3.48
C ILE A 32 -14.45 -2.48 4.22
N SER A 33 -15.70 -2.43 3.78
CA SER A 33 -16.82 -3.11 4.43
C SER A 33 -16.72 -4.63 4.35
N ASP A 34 -16.28 -5.16 3.20
CA ASP A 34 -16.08 -6.60 3.03
C ASP A 34 -14.98 -7.12 3.96
N ALA A 35 -13.85 -6.41 4.01
CA ALA A 35 -12.74 -6.75 4.90
C ALA A 35 -13.14 -6.62 6.39
N ALA A 36 -13.80 -5.53 6.77
CA ALA A 36 -14.30 -5.33 8.13
C ALA A 36 -15.30 -6.44 8.56
N TYR A 37 -16.17 -6.86 7.64
CA TYR A 37 -17.06 -7.99 7.86
C TYR A 37 -16.27 -9.29 8.06
N ALA A 38 -15.30 -9.60 7.19
CA ALA A 38 -14.46 -10.78 7.29
C ALA A 38 -13.71 -10.83 8.63
N ILE A 39 -13.11 -9.72 9.04
CA ILE A 39 -12.42 -9.55 10.33
C ILE A 39 -13.40 -9.83 11.49
N THR A 40 -14.55 -9.16 11.50
CA THR A 40 -15.55 -9.27 12.58
C THR A 40 -16.14 -10.69 12.69
N LYS A 41 -16.32 -11.37 11.57
CA LYS A 41 -16.84 -12.75 11.52
C LYS A 41 -15.76 -13.82 11.60
N ASN A 42 -14.48 -13.44 11.72
CA ASN A 42 -13.34 -14.34 11.66
C ASN A 42 -13.32 -15.21 10.38
N ALA A 43 -13.84 -14.65 9.28
CA ALA A 43 -13.95 -15.26 7.95
C ALA A 43 -12.86 -14.74 6.97
N ILE A 44 -11.73 -14.33 7.53
CA ILE A 44 -10.57 -13.80 6.79
C ILE A 44 -9.90 -14.86 5.90
N GLU A 45 -9.13 -14.41 4.91
CA GLU A 45 -8.31 -15.31 4.07
C GLU A 45 -7.32 -16.10 4.94
N ARG A 46 -7.22 -17.41 4.68
CA ARG A 46 -6.23 -18.29 5.33
C ARG A 46 -5.47 -19.04 4.24
N PRO A 47 -4.54 -18.36 3.55
CA PRO A 47 -3.79 -18.98 2.47
C PRO A 47 -2.86 -20.05 3.04
N ASN A 48 -2.62 -21.10 2.25
CA ASN A 48 -1.61 -22.09 2.60
C ASN A 48 -0.22 -21.64 2.12
N LYS A 49 0.83 -22.25 2.67
CA LYS A 49 2.22 -21.89 2.36
C LYS A 49 2.59 -22.08 0.89
N GLU A 50 2.06 -23.12 0.23
CA GLU A 50 2.35 -23.40 -1.18
C GLU A 50 1.71 -22.35 -2.10
N GLU A 51 0.52 -21.87 -1.75
CA GLU A 51 -0.14 -20.79 -2.48
C GLU A 51 0.67 -19.48 -2.39
N ILE A 52 1.10 -19.09 -1.18
CA ILE A 52 1.95 -17.90 -0.98
C ILE A 52 3.25 -18.06 -1.77
N LYS A 53 3.89 -19.24 -1.68
CA LYS A 53 5.13 -19.52 -2.39
C LYS A 53 4.96 -19.43 -3.91
N ALA A 54 3.87 -19.97 -4.46
CA ALA A 54 3.58 -19.90 -5.88
C ALA A 54 3.32 -18.45 -6.35
N LYS A 55 2.55 -17.68 -5.59
CA LYS A 55 2.30 -16.25 -5.88
C LYS A 55 3.59 -15.43 -5.81
N LEU A 56 4.42 -15.64 -4.78
CA LEU A 56 5.71 -14.98 -4.63
C LEU A 56 6.64 -15.33 -5.79
N ALA A 57 6.74 -16.62 -6.16
CA ALA A 57 7.57 -17.04 -7.29
C ALA A 57 7.12 -16.41 -8.62
N ALA A 58 5.81 -16.28 -8.85
CA ALA A 58 5.29 -15.58 -10.02
C ALA A 58 5.63 -14.09 -10.00
N ALA A 59 5.54 -13.44 -8.83
CA ALA A 59 5.88 -12.04 -8.65
C ALA A 59 7.39 -11.77 -8.86
N THR A 60 8.26 -12.59 -8.26
CA THR A 60 9.71 -12.46 -8.42
C THR A 60 10.16 -12.77 -9.85
N TYR A 61 9.54 -13.75 -10.52
CA TYR A 61 9.78 -14.00 -11.94
C TYR A 61 9.45 -12.80 -12.82
N TYR A 62 8.30 -12.16 -12.58
CA TYR A 62 7.92 -10.95 -13.32
C TYR A 62 8.91 -9.81 -13.07
N ILE A 63 9.34 -9.61 -11.82
CA ILE A 63 10.33 -8.61 -11.41
C ILE A 63 11.68 -8.89 -12.08
N ASP A 64 12.14 -10.14 -12.09
CA ASP A 64 13.38 -10.52 -12.76
C ASP A 64 13.37 -10.14 -14.24
N ASP A 65 12.31 -10.55 -14.94
CA ASP A 65 12.20 -10.42 -16.38
C ASP A 65 11.99 -8.97 -16.82
N ASN A 66 11.23 -8.18 -16.05
CA ASN A 66 10.79 -6.83 -16.47
C ASN A 66 11.50 -5.68 -15.75
N LEU A 67 12.18 -5.93 -14.63
CA LEU A 67 12.83 -4.90 -13.83
C LEU A 67 14.32 -5.17 -13.62
N LEU A 68 14.69 -6.32 -13.04
CA LEU A 68 16.09 -6.61 -12.72
C LEU A 68 16.93 -6.92 -13.96
N SER A 69 16.31 -7.46 -15.02
CA SER A 69 16.94 -7.61 -16.33
C SER A 69 17.50 -6.30 -16.87
N LEU A 70 16.75 -5.20 -16.71
CA LEU A 70 17.17 -3.86 -17.11
C LEU A 70 18.32 -3.34 -16.23
N ALA A 71 18.23 -3.55 -14.91
CA ALA A 71 19.30 -3.17 -13.99
C ALA A 71 20.63 -3.89 -14.30
N ARG A 72 20.56 -5.18 -14.65
CA ARG A 72 21.71 -5.98 -15.10
C ARG A 72 22.25 -5.52 -16.44
N GLN A 73 21.36 -5.19 -17.39
CA GLN A 73 21.74 -4.75 -18.73
C GLN A 73 22.41 -3.37 -18.74
N TYR A 74 22.02 -2.47 -17.84
CA TYR A 74 22.50 -1.10 -17.77
C TYR A 74 23.17 -0.79 -16.42
N PRO A 75 24.35 -1.37 -16.13
CA PRO A 75 25.02 -1.21 -14.82
C PRO A 75 25.49 0.23 -14.53
N GLY A 76 25.56 1.10 -15.54
CA GLY A 76 25.85 2.53 -15.38
C GLY A 76 24.64 3.42 -15.12
N THR A 77 23.43 2.84 -15.05
CA THR A 77 22.18 3.55 -14.78
C THR A 77 21.69 3.21 -13.37
N ASP A 78 21.43 4.22 -12.56
CA ASP A 78 20.78 4.04 -11.26
C ASP A 78 19.26 3.86 -11.41
N PHE A 79 18.73 2.80 -10.81
CA PHE A 79 17.32 2.47 -10.76
C PHE A 79 16.79 2.76 -9.35
N TYR A 80 15.88 3.72 -9.23
CA TYR A 80 15.22 4.10 -7.97
C TYR A 80 13.85 3.43 -7.91
N LEU A 81 13.73 2.40 -7.08
CA LEU A 81 12.49 1.64 -6.89
C LEU A 81 11.74 2.21 -5.71
N VAL A 82 10.48 2.60 -5.93
CA VAL A 82 9.63 3.19 -4.90
C VAL A 82 8.42 2.31 -4.67
N PHE A 83 8.30 1.76 -3.46
CA PHE A 83 7.04 1.18 -3.00
C PHE A 83 6.06 2.33 -2.67
N PRO A 84 4.96 2.47 -3.42
CA PRO A 84 4.05 3.60 -3.24
C PRO A 84 3.42 3.57 -1.83
N PRO A 85 3.31 4.72 -1.14
CA PRO A 85 2.70 4.82 0.18
C PRO A 85 1.17 4.74 0.08
N TYR A 86 0.61 3.56 -0.18
CA TYR A 86 -0.84 3.36 -0.09
C TYR A 86 -1.35 3.74 1.31
N SER A 87 -2.64 4.08 1.40
CA SER A 87 -3.25 4.39 2.69
C SER A 87 -3.09 3.21 3.67
N ARG A 88 -3.03 3.51 4.97
CA ARG A 88 -2.99 2.47 6.00
C ARG A 88 -4.18 1.54 5.87
N ALA A 89 -5.35 2.06 5.53
CA ALA A 89 -6.55 1.26 5.23
C ALA A 89 -6.31 0.18 4.16
N LYS A 90 -5.56 0.47 3.09
CA LYS A 90 -5.20 -0.52 2.07
C LYS A 90 -4.33 -1.63 2.65
N PHE A 91 -3.26 -1.24 3.33
CA PHE A 91 -2.34 -2.20 3.95
C PHE A 91 -3.06 -3.04 5.01
N SER A 92 -3.97 -2.45 5.78
CA SER A 92 -4.77 -3.16 6.77
C SER A 92 -5.70 -4.21 6.16
N ILE A 93 -6.27 -3.95 4.98
CA ILE A 93 -6.99 -5.00 4.24
C ILE A 93 -6.04 -6.19 3.97
N TRP A 94 -4.80 -5.94 3.54
CA TRP A 94 -3.82 -7.00 3.31
C TRP A 94 -3.44 -7.73 4.59
N TYR A 95 -3.09 -7.00 5.65
CA TYR A 95 -2.57 -7.61 6.88
C TYR A 95 -3.65 -8.25 7.76
N GLN A 96 -4.91 -7.85 7.64
CA GLN A 96 -6.01 -8.34 8.51
C GLN A 96 -6.98 -9.29 7.80
N ASP A 97 -7.13 -9.20 6.47
CA ASP A 97 -8.05 -10.04 5.70
C ASP A 97 -7.35 -10.78 4.55
N ARG A 98 -6.64 -10.03 3.68
CA ARG A 98 -6.00 -10.54 2.46
C ARG A 98 -4.55 -10.94 2.68
N ILE A 99 -4.36 -11.89 3.58
CA ILE A 99 -3.05 -12.33 4.08
C ILE A 99 -2.10 -12.74 2.95
N SER A 100 -2.61 -13.34 1.85
CA SER A 100 -1.71 -13.74 0.76
C SER A 100 -1.09 -12.54 0.05
N ASP A 101 -1.83 -11.43 -0.09
CA ASP A 101 -1.32 -10.19 -0.68
C ASP A 101 -0.24 -9.58 0.23
N ALA A 102 -0.43 -9.60 1.55
CA ALA A 102 0.56 -9.13 2.52
C ALA A 102 1.87 -9.93 2.49
N GLU A 103 1.79 -11.26 2.51
CA GLU A 103 2.98 -12.11 2.50
C GLU A 103 3.77 -11.98 1.18
N VAL A 104 3.07 -11.89 0.06
CA VAL A 104 3.71 -11.68 -1.26
C VAL A 104 4.38 -10.31 -1.31
N HIS A 105 3.72 -9.25 -0.84
CA HIS A 105 4.30 -7.91 -0.78
C HIS A 105 5.58 -7.88 0.06
N LEU A 106 5.55 -8.41 1.29
CA LEU A 106 6.73 -8.47 2.15
C LEU A 106 7.86 -9.32 1.54
N GLY A 107 7.51 -10.43 0.88
CA GLY A 107 8.45 -11.29 0.16
C GLY A 107 9.12 -10.57 -1.00
N VAL A 108 8.37 -9.77 -1.76
CA VAL A 108 8.90 -8.95 -2.86
C VAL A 108 9.84 -7.85 -2.35
N VAL A 109 9.50 -7.16 -1.27
CA VAL A 109 10.38 -6.16 -0.65
C VAL A 109 11.71 -6.81 -0.24
N ARG A 110 11.65 -7.95 0.44
CA ARG A 110 12.84 -8.71 0.85
C ARG A 110 13.68 -9.13 -0.35
N TYR A 111 13.05 -9.74 -1.35
CA TYR A 111 13.71 -10.22 -2.56
C TYR A 111 14.45 -9.09 -3.29
N LEU A 112 13.80 -7.93 -3.50
CA LEU A 112 14.45 -6.79 -4.14
C LEU A 112 15.64 -6.26 -3.33
N VAL A 113 15.54 -6.23 -2.00
CA VAL A 113 16.64 -5.81 -1.12
C VAL A 113 17.81 -6.78 -1.19
N GLU A 114 17.55 -8.09 -1.21
CA GLU A 114 18.58 -9.12 -1.39
C GLU A 114 19.27 -8.97 -2.76
N GLU A 115 18.52 -8.78 -3.84
CA GLU A 115 19.07 -8.56 -5.19
C GLU A 115 19.90 -7.27 -5.28
N SER A 116 19.52 -6.22 -4.54
CA SER A 116 20.27 -4.96 -4.50
C SER A 116 21.66 -5.07 -3.86
N MET A 117 21.95 -6.17 -3.14
CA MET A 117 23.28 -6.41 -2.59
C MET A 117 24.30 -6.76 -3.67
N GLU A 118 23.86 -7.41 -4.75
CA GLU A 118 24.68 -7.72 -5.93
C GLU A 118 24.52 -6.66 -7.02
N LEU A 119 23.32 -6.07 -7.13
CA LEU A 119 22.98 -5.01 -8.07
C LEU A 119 23.07 -3.63 -7.41
N ASN A 120 24.30 -3.14 -7.25
CA ASN A 120 24.60 -1.87 -6.59
C ASN A 120 23.97 -0.63 -7.25
N ASN A 121 23.43 -0.76 -8.47
CA ASN A 121 22.70 0.29 -9.18
C ASN A 121 21.19 0.29 -8.87
N ILE A 122 20.74 -0.49 -7.88
CA ILE A 122 19.35 -0.49 -7.40
C ILE A 122 19.27 0.21 -6.05
N HIS A 123 18.37 1.19 -5.94
CA HIS A 123 18.10 1.93 -4.71
C HIS A 123 16.62 1.82 -4.38
N ILE A 124 16.29 1.23 -3.22
CA ILE A 124 14.91 0.89 -2.84
C ILE A 124 14.42 1.83 -1.75
N TYR A 125 13.22 2.38 -1.94
CA TYR A 125 12.57 3.29 -1.01
C TYR A 125 11.17 2.79 -0.66
N GLY A 126 10.84 2.81 0.62
CA GLY A 126 9.50 2.47 1.09
C GLY A 126 9.11 3.29 2.30
N PHE A 127 7.80 3.43 2.47
CA PHE A 127 7.19 4.45 3.31
C PHE A 127 6.14 3.85 4.27
N GLU A 128 6.06 2.53 4.38
CA GLU A 128 5.04 1.86 5.20
C GLU A 128 5.21 2.09 6.71
N ASN A 129 6.35 2.63 7.12
CA ASN A 129 6.62 3.09 8.49
C ASN A 129 6.18 4.54 8.76
N GLU A 130 5.71 5.28 7.75
CA GLU A 130 5.31 6.67 7.90
C GLU A 130 3.90 6.82 8.50
N ALA A 131 3.72 7.82 9.36
CA ALA A 131 2.46 8.08 10.05
C ALA A 131 1.38 8.69 9.13
N PHE A 132 1.77 9.37 8.05
CA PHE A 132 0.81 10.03 7.16
C PHE A 132 -0.11 9.05 6.41
N LEU A 133 0.27 7.76 6.34
CA LEU A 133 -0.54 6.71 5.74
C LEU A 133 -1.87 6.53 6.48
N ASP A 134 -1.91 6.83 7.77
CA ASP A 134 -3.08 6.62 8.64
C ASP A 134 -4.19 7.65 8.37
N ASP A 135 -3.82 8.81 7.80
CA ASP A 135 -4.74 9.89 7.48
C ASP A 135 -5.28 9.75 6.05
N VAL A 136 -6.50 9.23 5.94
CA VAL A 136 -7.23 9.13 4.66
C VAL A 136 -7.46 10.49 3.99
N ALA A 137 -7.28 11.62 4.69
CA ALA A 137 -7.36 12.94 4.06
C ALA A 137 -6.29 13.18 2.99
N ASN A 138 -5.17 12.46 3.10
CA ASN A 138 -4.11 12.47 2.12
C ASN A 138 -4.46 11.76 0.80
N TYR A 139 -5.61 11.08 0.73
CA TYR A 139 -5.96 10.20 -0.37
C TYR A 139 -7.35 10.46 -0.95
N LYS A 140 -7.50 10.29 -2.27
CA LYS A 140 -8.81 10.37 -2.97
C LYS A 140 -9.54 9.03 -3.06
N ASP A 141 -8.82 7.95 -2.80
CA ASP A 141 -9.23 6.56 -2.64
C ASP A 141 -8.18 5.87 -1.75
N MET A 142 -8.07 4.54 -1.70
CA MET A 142 -7.08 3.90 -0.83
C MET A 142 -5.66 3.84 -1.41
N ASP A 143 -5.51 4.10 -2.71
CA ASP A 143 -4.29 3.84 -3.47
C ASP A 143 -3.59 5.15 -3.90
N HIS A 144 -4.34 6.23 -4.13
CA HIS A 144 -3.84 7.45 -4.73
C HIS A 144 -3.77 8.62 -3.74
N PHE A 145 -2.54 9.03 -3.44
CA PHE A 145 -2.21 10.14 -2.56
C PHE A 145 -2.11 11.50 -3.28
N GLY A 146 -2.18 12.57 -2.50
CA GLY A 146 -2.11 13.95 -2.98
C GLY A 146 -0.69 14.42 -3.33
N PRO A 147 -0.56 15.58 -3.98
CA PRO A 147 0.73 16.12 -4.43
C PRO A 147 1.72 16.46 -3.30
N GLY A 148 1.24 16.68 -2.07
CA GLY A 148 2.12 16.86 -0.91
C GLY A 148 2.97 15.62 -0.64
N ILE A 149 2.38 14.43 -0.75
CA ILE A 149 3.12 13.16 -0.59
C ILE A 149 4.07 12.93 -1.77
N ASN A 150 3.71 13.29 -3.01
CA ASN A 150 4.66 13.27 -4.14
C ASN A 150 5.92 14.09 -3.82
N SER A 151 5.74 15.27 -3.23
CA SER A 151 6.87 16.15 -2.86
C SER A 151 7.71 15.51 -1.75
N TYR A 152 7.07 14.93 -0.73
CA TYR A 152 7.74 14.19 0.35
C TYR A 152 8.59 13.02 -0.20
N LEU A 153 8.07 12.25 -1.15
CA LEU A 153 8.78 11.14 -1.79
C LEU A 153 10.06 11.62 -2.47
N LEU A 154 9.96 12.68 -3.28
CA LEU A 154 11.11 13.25 -3.99
C LEU A 154 12.15 13.82 -3.02
N GLU A 155 11.71 14.52 -1.97
CA GLU A 155 12.61 15.04 -0.93
C GLU A 155 13.30 13.92 -0.15
N SER A 156 12.59 12.85 0.19
CA SER A 156 13.17 11.70 0.87
C SER A 156 14.18 10.97 -0.02
N ILE A 157 13.89 10.78 -1.31
CA ILE A 157 14.85 10.18 -2.26
C ILE A 157 16.08 11.07 -2.41
N ALA A 158 15.91 12.38 -2.60
CA ALA A 158 17.03 13.31 -2.74
C ALA A 158 17.92 13.37 -1.49
N ALA A 159 17.32 13.20 -0.31
CA ALA A 159 18.03 13.15 0.98
C ALA A 159 18.45 11.73 1.42
N ASN A 160 18.22 10.70 0.60
CA ASN A 160 18.43 9.28 0.92
C ASN A 160 17.75 8.84 2.23
N ARG A 161 16.61 9.46 2.58
CA ARG A 161 15.70 9.04 3.66
C ARG A 161 14.77 7.95 3.15
N ASN A 162 14.24 7.13 4.06
CA ASN A 162 13.31 6.03 3.73
C ASN A 162 13.91 4.94 2.81
N ARG A 163 15.23 4.92 2.63
CA ARG A 163 15.91 3.84 1.91
C ARG A 163 15.82 2.54 2.70
N ILE A 164 15.40 1.47 2.04
CA ILE A 164 15.42 0.11 2.55
C ILE A 164 16.68 -0.56 2.04
N PHE A 165 17.41 -1.21 2.93
CA PHE A 165 18.61 -1.99 2.63
C PHE A 165 18.72 -3.12 3.66
N TYR A 166 19.63 -4.06 3.42
CA TYR A 166 19.76 -5.26 4.25
C TYR A 166 19.79 -4.97 5.76
N GLY A 167 20.48 -3.90 6.19
CA GLY A 167 20.64 -3.55 7.59
C GLY A 167 19.40 -2.99 8.31
N ASN A 168 18.35 -2.58 7.59
CA ASN A 168 17.10 -2.09 8.19
C ASN A 168 15.84 -2.82 7.71
N LEU A 169 16.00 -3.84 6.87
CA LEU A 169 14.90 -4.54 6.22
C LEU A 169 13.92 -5.15 7.23
N ASP A 170 14.42 -5.91 8.20
CA ASP A 170 13.54 -6.63 9.14
C ASP A 170 12.73 -5.66 10.02
N ASP A 171 13.34 -4.56 10.46
CA ASP A 171 12.64 -3.51 11.20
C ASP A 171 11.58 -2.81 10.34
N TYR A 172 11.90 -2.49 9.08
CA TYR A 172 10.94 -1.92 8.14
C TYR A 172 9.72 -2.83 7.95
N LEU A 173 9.94 -4.12 7.64
CA LEU A 173 8.86 -5.08 7.40
C LEU A 173 8.03 -5.34 8.66
N LYS A 174 8.67 -5.38 9.83
CA LYS A 174 8.00 -5.52 11.11
C LYS A 174 7.08 -4.33 11.39
N ILE A 175 7.59 -3.10 11.24
CA ILE A 175 6.81 -1.87 11.49
C ILE A 175 5.65 -1.77 10.48
N ALA A 176 5.89 -2.08 9.20
CA ALA A 176 4.85 -2.07 8.16
C ALA A 176 3.67 -2.98 8.53
N ARG A 177 3.98 -4.23 8.92
CA ARG A 177 3.00 -5.20 9.41
C ARG A 177 2.29 -4.71 10.66
N GLU A 178 3.02 -4.31 11.70
CA GLU A 178 2.44 -3.89 12.98
C GLU A 178 1.48 -2.71 12.80
N ASN A 179 1.84 -1.72 11.98
CA ASN A 179 0.97 -0.60 11.69
C ASN A 179 -0.29 -1.04 10.94
N GLY A 180 -0.14 -1.93 9.94
CA GLY A 180 -1.25 -2.47 9.18
C GLY A 180 -2.24 -3.28 10.03
N GLU A 181 -1.74 -4.14 10.92
CA GLU A 181 -2.54 -4.98 11.82
C GLU A 181 -3.26 -4.17 12.91
N ARG A 182 -2.70 -3.03 13.34
CA ARG A 182 -3.26 -2.20 14.43
C ARG A 182 -4.31 -1.19 13.99
N TYR A 183 -4.35 -0.86 12.71
CA TYR A 183 -5.30 0.14 12.20
C TYR A 183 -6.74 -0.36 12.32
N ASP A 184 -7.63 0.48 12.86
CA ASP A 184 -9.03 0.13 13.11
C ASP A 184 -9.88 0.21 11.83
N LEU A 185 -9.77 -0.84 11.01
CA LEU A 185 -10.49 -0.94 9.74
C LEU A 185 -12.01 -1.07 9.95
N VAL A 186 -12.44 -1.68 11.06
CA VAL A 186 -13.85 -1.84 11.40
C VAL A 186 -14.47 -0.49 11.73
N GLN A 187 -13.82 0.33 12.55
CA GLN A 187 -14.30 1.68 12.83
C GLN A 187 -14.32 2.54 11.56
N LEU A 188 -13.32 2.42 10.69
CA LEU A 188 -13.34 3.14 9.40
C LEU A 188 -14.54 2.72 8.55
N SER A 189 -14.83 1.41 8.48
CA SER A 189 -16.00 0.85 7.80
C SER A 189 -17.30 1.42 8.34
N ASP A 190 -17.50 1.42 9.66
CA ASP A 190 -18.71 1.92 10.31
C ASP A 190 -18.94 3.41 10.01
N ARG A 191 -17.87 4.21 10.08
CA ARG A 191 -17.93 5.65 9.77
C ARG A 191 -18.32 5.90 8.31
N LEU A 192 -17.75 5.15 7.37
CA LEU A 192 -18.11 5.25 5.95
C LEU A 192 -19.54 4.77 5.69
N GLY A 193 -19.93 3.66 6.29
CA GLY A 193 -21.28 3.10 6.17
C GLY A 193 -22.36 4.07 6.64
N SER A 194 -22.07 4.83 7.72
CA SER A 194 -23.01 5.81 8.29
C SER A 194 -23.41 6.90 7.29
N CYS A 195 -22.50 7.36 6.43
CA CYS A 195 -22.78 8.43 5.47
C CYS A 195 -23.16 7.90 4.08
N ILE A 196 -22.59 6.76 3.66
CA ILE A 196 -22.87 6.17 2.35
C ILE A 196 -24.27 5.56 2.31
N ASN A 197 -24.75 4.96 3.41
CA ASN A 197 -26.08 4.37 3.49
C ASN A 197 -27.13 5.30 4.14
N ALA A 198 -26.78 6.55 4.45
CA ALA A 198 -27.67 7.49 5.15
C ALA A 198 -29.04 7.70 4.44
N ASP A 199 -29.10 7.55 3.11
CA ASP A 199 -30.31 7.80 2.32
C ASP A 199 -31.11 6.52 2.02
N LYS A 200 -30.71 5.36 2.58
CA LYS A 200 -31.36 4.06 2.36
C LYS A 200 -32.36 3.67 3.46
N ASN A 201 -32.59 4.57 4.42
CA ASN A 201 -33.55 4.40 5.52
C ASN A 201 -34.72 5.37 5.38
#